data_AF-A0A241VB46-F1
#
_entry.id   AF-A0A241VB46-F1
#
_cell.length_a   1.000
_cell.length_b   1.000
_cell.length_c   1.000
_cell.angle_alpha   90.00
_cell.angle_beta   90.00
_cell.angle_gamma   90.00
#
_symmetry.space_group_name_H-M   'P 1'
#
loop_
_entity.id
_entity.type
_entity.pdbx_description
1 polymer ?
#
loop_
_entity_poly.entity_id
_entity_poly.type
_entity_poly.pdbx_seq_one_letter_code
_entity_poly.pdbx_strand_id
1 'polypeptide(L)'
;MLMKKLTLTAALCLGGIVSAQAADQMHDFNFQEAVSRAVADGTLDGSVKFYLAGTRAGGKVIQKGLVSNKKTNGFAKSAESSCDHVLRSALIQFQNTAKAKGANAVTNIVSFYKSNETRSTTTYQCAKGTAVAGVALKGDLAKL
;
A
#
# COMPACT_ATOMS: atom_id res chain seq x y z
N MET A 1 33.88 54.00 39.54
CA MET A 1 34.35 54.31 38.17
C MET A 1 34.94 53.02 37.63
N LEU A 2 34.64 52.47 36.45
CA LEU A 2 33.88 52.90 35.29
C LEU A 2 33.51 51.61 34.49
N MET A 3 32.33 51.60 33.89
CA MET A 3 31.71 50.51 33.12
C MET A 3 32.45 50.15 31.81
N LYS A 4 31.99 49.03 31.21
CA LYS A 4 32.07 48.59 29.79
C LYS A 4 33.42 47.95 29.38
N LYS A 5 33.46 46.77 28.77
CA LYS A 5 32.72 46.39 27.55
C LYS A 5 32.37 44.90 27.48
N LEU A 6 31.12 44.69 27.06
CA LEU A 6 30.52 43.49 26.51
C LEU A 6 31.15 43.17 25.15
N THR A 7 31.59 41.93 24.90
CA THR A 7 31.52 41.33 23.55
C THR A 7 31.54 39.80 23.63
N LEU A 8 30.34 39.26 23.41
CA LEU A 8 29.98 37.88 23.08
C LEU A 8 30.60 37.49 21.73
N THR A 9 31.11 36.26 21.57
CA THR A 9 31.14 35.62 20.24
C THR A 9 31.03 34.10 20.38
N ALA A 10 29.79 33.61 20.50
CA ALA A 10 29.47 32.21 20.31
C ALA A 10 29.42 31.92 18.80
N ALA A 11 30.39 31.16 18.30
CA ALA A 11 30.37 30.65 16.93
C ALA A 11 29.40 29.45 16.85
N LEU A 12 28.14 29.72 16.48
CA LEU A 12 27.11 28.70 16.29
C LEU A 12 26.50 28.86 14.90
N CYS A 13 27.17 28.34 13.87
CA CYS A 13 26.71 28.21 12.47
C CYS A 13 27.54 27.05 11.88
N LEU A 14 27.06 26.04 11.15
CA LEU A 14 25.86 25.91 10.33
C LEU A 14 25.30 24.49 10.50
N GLY A 15 24.13 24.36 11.16
CA GLY A 15 23.29 23.19 10.96
C GLY A 15 22.59 23.35 9.62
N GLY A 16 23.14 22.73 8.56
CA GLY A 16 22.50 22.72 7.25
C GLY A 16 21.08 22.19 7.38
N ILE A 17 20.10 22.98 6.92
CA ILE A 17 18.73 22.53 6.75
C ILE A 17 18.77 21.51 5.61
N VAL A 18 19.08 20.25 5.92
CA VAL A 18 18.77 19.15 5.01
C VAL A 18 17.26 19.03 5.01
N SER A 19 16.63 19.64 4.01
CA SER A 19 15.24 19.41 3.69
C SER A 19 15.08 17.92 3.40
N ALA A 20 14.70 17.14 4.41
CA ALA A 20 14.36 15.74 4.25
C ALA A 20 13.05 15.67 3.45
N GLN A 21 13.14 15.67 2.12
CA GLN A 21 12.01 15.39 1.23
C GLN A 21 11.68 13.90 1.35
N ALA A 22 10.93 13.54 2.38
CA ALA A 22 10.39 12.20 2.59
C ALA A 22 9.09 12.01 1.78
N ALA A 23 9.17 12.18 0.46
CA ALA A 23 8.07 11.80 -0.42
C ALA A 23 8.09 10.28 -0.60
N ASP A 24 6.91 9.64 -0.52
CA ASP A 24 6.79 8.22 -0.87
C ASP A 24 7.16 8.02 -2.34
N GLN A 25 8.01 7.04 -2.62
CA GLN A 25 8.21 6.57 -3.98
C GLN A 25 7.12 5.55 -4.33
N MET A 26 6.53 5.72 -5.51
CA MET A 26 5.54 4.78 -6.03
C MET A 26 6.25 3.65 -6.75
N HIS A 27 5.92 2.42 -6.38
CA HIS A 27 6.42 1.19 -7.00
C HIS A 27 5.26 0.40 -7.57
N ASP A 28 5.42 -0.08 -8.80
CA ASP A 28 4.50 -1.01 -9.45
C ASP A 28 5.06 -2.42 -9.37
N PHE A 29 4.28 -3.35 -8.82
CA PHE A 29 4.66 -4.75 -8.71
C PHE A 29 3.61 -5.65 -9.35
N ASN A 30 4.01 -6.83 -9.84
CA ASN A 30 3.10 -7.80 -10.43
C ASN A 30 2.11 -8.31 -9.38
N PHE A 31 0.82 -8.07 -9.62
CA PHE A 31 -0.24 -8.42 -8.68
C PHE A 31 -0.46 -9.93 -8.62
N GLN A 32 -0.51 -10.59 -9.78
CA GLN A 32 -0.83 -12.01 -9.85
C GLN A 32 0.26 -12.87 -9.22
N GLU A 33 1.53 -12.48 -9.40
CA GLU A 33 2.66 -13.13 -8.76
C GLU A 33 2.58 -13.02 -7.23
N ALA A 34 2.27 -11.83 -6.71
CA ALA A 34 2.12 -11.61 -5.27
C ALA A 34 0.92 -12.37 -4.68
N VAL A 35 -0.23 -12.41 -5.39
CA VAL A 35 -1.38 -13.23 -4.99
C VAL A 35 -1.01 -14.72 -4.97
N SER A 36 -0.28 -15.19 -5.99
CA SER A 36 0.17 -16.59 -6.08
C SER A 36 1.07 -16.97 -4.91
N ARG A 37 2.08 -16.13 -4.60
CA ARG A 37 2.93 -16.33 -3.41
C ARG A 37 2.12 -16.36 -2.12
N ALA A 38 1.12 -15.49 -1.99
CA ALA A 38 0.27 -15.42 -0.82
C ALA A 38 -0.68 -16.62 -0.65
N VAL A 39 -1.08 -17.26 -1.74
CA VAL A 39 -1.77 -18.54 -1.67
C VAL A 39 -0.80 -19.66 -1.32
N ALA A 40 0.39 -19.67 -1.94
CA ALA A 40 1.38 -20.74 -1.78
C ALA A 40 1.91 -20.87 -0.34
N ASP A 41 2.05 -19.76 0.39
CA ASP A 41 2.48 -19.76 1.80
C ASP A 41 1.33 -19.77 2.82
N GLY A 42 0.08 -19.90 2.35
CA GLY A 42 -1.11 -20.03 3.21
C GLY A 42 -1.62 -18.73 3.82
N THR A 43 -1.04 -17.57 3.47
CA THR A 43 -1.60 -16.26 3.84
C THR A 43 -3.03 -16.09 3.33
N LEU A 44 -3.30 -16.60 2.12
CA LEU A 44 -4.63 -16.67 1.51
C LEU A 44 -5.05 -18.13 1.40
N ASP A 45 -6.32 -18.41 1.71
CA ASP A 45 -6.85 -19.78 1.73
C ASP A 45 -7.27 -20.28 0.33
N GLY A 46 -7.13 -19.43 -0.69
CA GLY A 46 -7.47 -19.74 -2.08
C GLY A 46 -8.97 -19.79 -2.38
N SER A 47 -9.84 -19.61 -1.38
CA SER A 47 -11.30 -19.63 -1.52
C SER A 47 -11.86 -18.37 -2.18
N VAL A 48 -11.13 -17.24 -2.06
CA VAL A 48 -11.48 -15.97 -2.70
C VAL A 48 -10.51 -15.69 -3.84
N LYS A 49 -11.05 -15.41 -5.04
CA LYS A 49 -10.28 -15.05 -6.22
C LYS A 49 -10.16 -13.53 -6.36
N PHE A 50 -9.02 -13.05 -6.84
CA PHE A 50 -8.74 -11.62 -6.97
C PHE A 50 -8.48 -11.25 -8.42
N TYR A 51 -9.18 -10.25 -8.93
CA TYR A 51 -9.10 -9.82 -10.33
C TYR A 51 -8.92 -8.31 -10.45
N LEU A 52 -7.84 -7.91 -11.11
CA LEU A 52 -7.59 -6.52 -11.46
C LEU A 52 -8.62 -6.00 -12.47
N ALA A 53 -8.92 -4.71 -12.41
CA ALA A 53 -9.80 -4.06 -13.39
C ALA A 53 -9.28 -4.25 -14.82
N GLY A 54 -10.19 -4.56 -15.74
CA GLY A 54 -9.85 -4.87 -17.13
C GLY A 54 -9.41 -6.32 -17.38
N THR A 55 -9.30 -7.15 -16.34
CA THR A 55 -9.19 -8.61 -16.50
C THR A 55 -10.58 -9.24 -16.57
N ARG A 56 -10.72 -10.40 -17.22
CA ARG A 56 -11.99 -11.12 -17.28
C ARG A 56 -12.30 -11.71 -15.91
N ALA A 57 -13.28 -11.11 -15.23
CA ALA A 57 -13.91 -11.66 -14.04
C ALA A 57 -15.40 -11.83 -14.31
N GLY A 58 -15.91 -13.05 -14.16
CA GLY A 58 -17.34 -13.33 -14.23
C GLY A 58 -18.06 -12.97 -12.94
N GLY A 59 -19.27 -13.51 -12.78
CA GLY A 59 -20.02 -13.45 -11.53
C GLY A 59 -20.89 -12.20 -11.34
N LYS A 60 -21.74 -12.29 -10.32
CA LYS A 60 -22.63 -11.21 -9.90
C LYS A 60 -21.96 -10.37 -8.82
N VAL A 61 -21.79 -9.08 -9.08
CA VAL A 61 -21.33 -8.12 -8.06
C VAL A 61 -22.39 -7.99 -6.97
N ILE A 62 -22.01 -8.22 -5.73
CA ILE A 62 -22.87 -8.12 -4.55
C ILE A 62 -22.65 -6.81 -3.77
N GLN A 63 -21.44 -6.26 -3.82
CA GLN A 63 -21.10 -4.98 -3.21
C GLN A 63 -19.99 -4.31 -4.00
N LYS A 64 -20.11 -3.01 -4.27
CA LYS A 64 -19.10 -2.23 -4.98
C LYS A 64 -18.21 -1.43 -4.04
N GLY A 65 -17.00 -1.12 -4.49
CA GLY A 65 -16.15 -0.09 -3.92
C GLY A 65 -15.64 -0.38 -2.50
N LEU A 66 -15.39 -1.65 -2.16
CA LEU A 66 -14.67 -1.99 -0.94
C LEU A 66 -13.24 -1.44 -1.03
N VAL A 67 -12.85 -0.62 -0.05
CA VAL A 67 -11.50 -0.04 0.02
C VAL A 67 -10.69 -0.75 1.10
N SER A 68 -9.47 -1.12 0.75
CA SER A 68 -8.41 -1.48 1.69
C SER A 68 -7.34 -0.40 1.68
N ASN A 69 -6.86 0.00 2.85
CA ASN A 69 -5.73 0.90 3.00
C ASN A 69 -4.87 0.37 4.14
N LYS A 70 -3.77 -0.29 3.79
CA LYS A 70 -2.86 -0.93 4.73
C LYS A 70 -1.52 -0.22 4.71
N LYS A 71 -0.89 -0.20 5.88
CA LYS A 71 0.44 0.39 6.08
C LYS A 71 1.26 -0.52 6.99
N THR A 72 2.56 -0.51 6.83
CA THR A 72 3.50 -1.19 7.73
C THR A 72 4.78 -0.39 7.93
N ASN A 73 5.59 -0.80 8.90
CA ASN A 73 6.95 -0.32 9.05
C ASN A 73 7.84 -0.93 7.94
N GLY A 74 8.32 -0.05 7.06
CA GLY A 74 9.27 -0.35 5.99
C GLY A 74 10.69 0.12 6.28
N PHE A 75 10.99 0.54 7.52
CA PHE A 75 12.31 1.01 7.89
C PHE A 75 13.35 -0.10 7.72
N ALA A 76 14.47 0.22 7.08
CA ALA A 76 15.54 -0.73 6.77
C ALA A 76 15.09 -1.98 5.98
N LYS A 77 13.98 -1.89 5.23
CA LYS A 77 13.48 -2.96 4.34
C LYS A 77 13.46 -2.51 2.88
N SER A 78 13.55 -3.47 1.97
CA SER A 78 13.36 -3.21 0.54
C SER A 78 11.91 -2.82 0.23
N ALA A 79 11.71 -2.18 -0.92
CA ALA A 79 10.37 -1.86 -1.39
C ALA A 79 9.57 -3.15 -1.64
N GLU A 80 10.18 -4.13 -2.29
CA GLU A 80 9.58 -5.42 -2.62
C GLU A 80 9.03 -6.12 -1.37
N SER A 81 9.87 -6.29 -0.35
CA SER A 81 9.48 -6.98 0.89
C SER A 81 8.38 -6.24 1.63
N SER A 82 8.51 -4.91 1.75
CA SER A 82 7.52 -4.10 2.46
C SER A 82 6.18 -4.08 1.72
N CYS A 83 6.21 -3.93 0.40
CA CYS A 83 5.01 -3.85 -0.42
C CYS A 83 4.29 -5.19 -0.55
N ASP A 84 5.03 -6.29 -0.67
CA ASP A 84 4.46 -7.65 -0.64
C ASP A 84 3.73 -7.91 0.69
N HIS A 85 4.34 -7.55 1.82
CA HIS A 85 3.72 -7.67 3.14
C HIS A 85 2.44 -6.83 3.27
N VAL A 86 2.45 -5.58 2.79
CA VAL A 86 1.29 -4.69 2.89
C VAL A 86 0.18 -5.13 1.93
N LEU A 87 0.52 -5.58 0.72
CA LEU A 87 -0.44 -6.15 -0.22
C LEU A 87 -1.14 -7.36 0.39
N ARG A 88 -0.41 -8.30 0.99
CA ARG A 88 -0.98 -9.45 1.70
C ARG A 88 -1.99 -9.04 2.75
N SER A 89 -1.66 -8.03 3.55
CA SER A 89 -2.57 -7.47 4.55
C SER A 89 -3.85 -6.91 3.93
N ALA A 90 -3.78 -6.34 2.73
CA ALA A 90 -4.94 -5.84 2.00
C ALA A 90 -5.79 -7.00 1.44
N LEU A 91 -5.13 -8.02 0.87
CA LEU A 91 -5.79 -9.22 0.33
C LEU A 91 -6.50 -10.02 1.44
N ILE A 92 -5.91 -10.13 2.64
CA ILE A 92 -6.58 -10.75 3.80
C ILE A 92 -7.87 -10.02 4.15
N GLN A 93 -7.85 -8.67 4.18
CA GLN A 93 -9.05 -7.89 4.47
C GLN A 93 -10.15 -8.13 3.44
N PHE A 94 -9.77 -8.15 2.15
CA PHE A 94 -10.67 -8.45 1.06
C PHE A 94 -11.24 -9.88 1.15
N GLN A 95 -10.40 -10.89 1.42
CA GLN A 95 -10.84 -12.28 1.62
C GLN A 95 -11.85 -12.39 2.76
N ASN A 96 -11.51 -11.85 3.93
CA ASN A 96 -12.37 -11.93 5.11
C ASN A 96 -13.71 -11.23 4.88
N THR A 97 -13.68 -10.07 4.21
CA THR A 97 -14.91 -9.31 3.92
C THR A 97 -15.75 -9.98 2.84
N ALA A 98 -15.13 -10.56 1.81
CA ALA A 98 -15.81 -11.33 0.79
C ALA A 98 -16.54 -12.53 1.43
N LYS A 99 -15.84 -13.32 2.25
CA LYS A 99 -16.41 -14.47 2.97
C LYS A 99 -17.56 -14.06 3.88
N ALA A 100 -17.39 -12.99 4.66
CA ALA A 100 -18.43 -12.48 5.55
C ALA A 100 -19.70 -12.01 4.81
N LYS A 101 -19.58 -11.65 3.53
CA LYS A 101 -20.71 -11.21 2.69
C LYS A 101 -21.18 -12.27 1.69
N GLY A 102 -20.67 -13.50 1.79
CA GLY A 102 -21.05 -14.60 0.88
C GLY A 102 -20.53 -14.46 -0.55
N ALA A 103 -19.52 -13.60 -0.76
CA ALA A 103 -18.73 -13.51 -1.99
C ALA A 103 -17.56 -14.50 -1.99
N ASN A 104 -17.15 -14.92 -3.18
CA ASN A 104 -15.99 -15.78 -3.42
C ASN A 104 -14.98 -15.13 -4.39
N ALA A 105 -15.19 -13.85 -4.75
CA ALA A 105 -14.24 -13.08 -5.53
C ALA A 105 -14.23 -11.60 -5.14
N VAL A 106 -13.09 -10.96 -5.37
CA VAL A 106 -12.95 -9.51 -5.43
C VAL A 106 -12.49 -9.13 -6.83
N THR A 107 -13.34 -8.40 -7.55
CA THR A 107 -13.17 -8.02 -8.95
C THR A 107 -12.97 -6.53 -9.08
N ASN A 108 -12.68 -6.04 -10.29
CA ASN A 108 -12.46 -4.63 -10.57
C ASN A 108 -11.43 -3.98 -9.63
N ILE A 109 -10.40 -4.73 -9.22
CA ILE A 109 -9.40 -4.22 -8.29
C ILE A 109 -8.57 -3.14 -8.99
N VAL A 110 -8.47 -1.97 -8.34
CA VAL A 110 -7.66 -0.84 -8.76
C VAL A 110 -6.78 -0.37 -7.61
N SER A 111 -5.64 0.23 -7.92
CA SER A 111 -4.85 0.95 -6.93
C SER A 111 -5.55 2.25 -6.57
N PHE A 112 -5.57 2.62 -5.28
CA PHE A 112 -6.36 3.73 -4.75
C PHE A 112 -5.52 4.65 -3.85
N TYR A 113 -4.39 5.14 -4.35
CA TYR A 113 -3.48 5.99 -3.58
C TYR A 113 -4.01 7.41 -3.49
N LYS A 114 -4.10 7.96 -2.26
CA LYS A 114 -4.61 9.33 -1.99
C LYS A 114 -5.94 9.63 -2.70
N SER A 115 -6.86 8.67 -2.69
CA SER A 115 -8.18 8.76 -3.35
C SER A 115 -8.16 8.85 -4.89
N ASN A 116 -7.01 8.60 -5.52
CA ASN A 116 -6.90 8.51 -6.98
C ASN A 116 -6.84 7.04 -7.41
N GLU A 117 -7.67 6.68 -8.40
CA GLU A 117 -7.65 5.35 -8.98
C GLU A 117 -6.58 5.23 -10.06
N THR A 118 -5.73 4.22 -9.95
CA THR A 118 -4.88 3.78 -11.05
C THR A 118 -5.25 2.36 -11.45
N ARG A 119 -5.54 2.18 -12.74
CA ARG A 119 -5.94 0.92 -13.35
C ARG A 119 -4.74 0.27 -14.02
N SER A 120 -4.57 -1.02 -13.78
CA SER A 120 -3.60 -1.86 -14.47
C SER A 120 -4.19 -3.26 -14.55
N THR A 121 -3.89 -3.99 -15.63
CA THR A 121 -4.29 -5.39 -15.79
C THR A 121 -3.28 -6.36 -15.20
N THR A 122 -2.10 -5.88 -14.78
CA THR A 122 -0.97 -6.72 -14.34
C THR A 122 -0.36 -6.30 -13.01
N THR A 123 -0.41 -5.01 -12.66
CA THR A 123 0.30 -4.44 -11.51
C THR A 123 -0.60 -3.80 -10.46
N TYR A 124 -0.06 -3.64 -9.26
CA TYR A 124 -0.60 -2.78 -8.21
C TYR A 124 0.45 -1.77 -7.76
N GLN A 125 -0.02 -0.64 -7.24
CA GLN A 125 0.83 0.40 -6.72
C GLN A 125 1.05 0.27 -5.22
N CYS A 126 2.30 0.43 -4.82
CA CYS A 126 2.71 0.56 -3.44
C CYS A 126 3.47 1.87 -3.26
N ALA A 127 3.11 2.63 -2.22
CA ALA A 127 3.83 3.81 -1.80
C ALA A 127 4.85 3.41 -0.73
N LYS A 128 6.14 3.60 -1.00
CA LYS A 128 7.23 3.29 -0.06
C LYS A 128 8.03 4.55 0.24
N GLY A 129 7.98 4.99 1.49
CA GLY A 129 8.85 6.02 2.05
C GLY A 129 10.01 5.41 2.85
N THR A 130 10.73 6.26 3.58
CA THR A 130 11.88 5.84 4.41
C THR A 130 11.49 4.90 5.55
N ALA A 131 10.33 5.11 6.17
CA ALA A 131 9.90 4.37 7.35
C ALA A 131 8.59 3.59 7.16
N VAL A 132 7.78 3.96 6.17
CA VAL A 132 6.43 3.42 5.98
C VAL A 132 6.27 2.94 4.54
N ALA A 133 5.65 1.77 4.38
CA ALA A 133 5.11 1.32 3.10
C ALA A 133 3.59 1.19 3.21
N GLY A 134 2.89 1.50 2.12
CA GLY A 134 1.43 1.53 2.07
C GLY A 134 0.89 1.03 0.74
N VAL A 135 -0.17 0.22 0.80
CA VAL A 135 -0.94 -0.23 -0.36
C VAL A 135 -2.40 0.09 -0.08
N ALA A 136 -3.01 0.82 -1.01
CA ALA A 136 -4.43 1.08 -1.00
C ALA A 136 -5.05 0.51 -2.26
N LEU A 137 -6.07 -0.32 -2.09
CA LEU A 137 -6.80 -0.97 -3.18
C LEU A 137 -8.28 -0.68 -3.04
N LYS A 138 -8.98 -0.55 -4.17
CA LYS A 138 -10.44 -0.55 -4.23
C LYS A 138 -10.90 -1.69 -5.12
N GLY A 139 -11.94 -2.42 -4.73
CA GLY A 139 -12.49 -3.51 -5.52
C GLY A 139 -13.95 -3.80 -5.20
N ASP A 140 -14.56 -4.64 -6.02
CA ASP A 140 -15.96 -5.05 -5.91
C ASP A 140 -16.02 -6.49 -5.42
N LEU A 141 -16.91 -6.76 -4.46
CA LEU A 141 -17.19 -8.13 -4.02
C LEU A 141 -18.14 -8.78 -5.00
N ALA A 142 -17.78 -9.97 -5.47
CA ALA A 142 -18.58 -10.73 -6.42
C ALA A 142 -18.76 -12.18 -5.98
N LYS A 143 -19.86 -12.76 -6.45
CA LYS A 143 -20.10 -14.19 -6.42
C LYS A 143 -19.98 -14.72 -7.84
N LEU A 144 -18.89 -15.43 -8.10
CA LEU A 144 -18.65 -16.18 -9.35
C LEU A 144 -19.64 -17.33 -9.48
#